data_AF-A0AA35IXT7-F1
#
_entry.id   AF-A0AA35IXT7-F1
#
_cell.length_a   1.000
_cell.length_b   1.000
_cell.length_c   1.000
_cell.angle_alpha   90.00
_cell.angle_beta   90.00
_cell.angle_gamma   90.00
#
_symmetry.space_group_name_H-M   'P 1'
#
loop_
_entity.id
_entity.type
_entity.pdbx_description
1 polymer ?
#
loop_
_entity_poly.entity_id
_entity_poly.type
_entity_poly.pdbx_seq_one_letter_code
_entity_poly.pdbx_strand_id
1 'polypeptide(L)'
;MNFELANIGRKIVGVGVDIVYLPRFAHLLEKHSPFDPRTRLTFDKITQKFMHEKERCYLSNLLIEENRSNPRLHEYMAGIWALKECSFKALSCCTSKDDLPPAQVLYAKMLYKTQNDEGVPKLQFDKMFEEKYPKYQRFSKSYEKFFSAHEFLVSISHDKDYLIALANLVERE
;
A
#
# COMPACT_ATOMS: atom_id res chain seq x y z
N MET A 1 9.25 8.27 44.84
CA MET A 1 7.88 8.09 44.30
C MET A 1 8.07 7.67 42.86
N ASN A 2 8.08 6.36 42.60
CA ASN A 2 8.30 5.81 41.27
C ASN A 2 7.00 5.96 40.50
N PHE A 3 6.98 6.85 39.52
CA PHE A 3 5.98 6.77 38.46
C PHE A 3 6.34 5.53 37.64
N GLU A 4 5.69 4.42 37.93
CA GLU A 4 5.56 3.36 36.92
C GLU A 4 4.96 4.04 35.68
N LEU A 5 5.77 4.16 34.63
CA LEU A 5 5.31 4.52 33.30
C LEU A 5 4.35 3.41 32.87
N ALA A 6 3.10 3.50 33.30
CA ALA A 6 2.00 2.72 32.76
C ALA A 6 2.07 2.86 31.24
N ASN A 7 2.23 1.74 30.52
CA ASN A 7 2.41 1.64 29.07
C ASN A 7 1.69 2.78 28.34
N ILE A 8 2.43 3.83 27.96
CA ILE A 8 1.89 5.00 27.28
C ILE A 8 1.72 4.63 25.81
N GLY A 9 0.75 3.76 25.52
CA GLY A 9 0.41 3.30 24.17
C GLY A 9 1.60 2.86 23.32
N ARG A 10 1.37 2.73 22.02
CA ARG A 10 2.45 2.49 21.05
C ARG A 10 2.90 3.84 20.49
N LYS A 11 4.22 4.05 20.38
CA LYS A 11 4.77 5.29 19.83
C LYS A 11 4.52 5.37 18.33
N ILE A 12 3.94 6.49 17.88
CA ILE A 12 3.74 6.81 16.48
C ILE A 12 4.98 7.55 15.97
N VAL A 13 5.61 7.03 14.92
CA VAL A 13 6.81 7.63 14.30
C VAL A 13 6.52 8.32 12.97
N GLY A 14 5.35 8.08 12.38
CA GLY A 14 4.92 8.74 11.15
C GLY A 14 3.45 8.54 10.87
N VAL A 15 2.84 9.51 10.20
CA VAL A 15 1.43 9.49 9.81
C VAL A 15 1.31 9.91 8.36
N GLY A 16 0.47 9.20 7.61
CA GLY A 16 0.12 9.56 6.25
C GLY A 16 -1.38 9.47 6.03
N VAL A 17 -1.90 10.43 5.27
CA VAL A 17 -3.31 10.53 4.89
C VAL A 17 -3.38 10.80 3.39
N ASP A 18 -4.32 10.15 2.71
CA ASP A 18 -4.55 10.35 1.29
C ASP A 18 -6.04 10.25 0.96
N ILE A 19 -6.48 11.06 -0.01
CA ILE A 19 -7.85 11.04 -0.53
C ILE A 19 -7.81 10.88 -2.04
N VAL A 20 -8.63 9.96 -2.55
CA VAL A 20 -8.70 9.57 -3.95
C VAL A 20 -10.10 9.83 -4.47
N TYR A 21 -10.18 10.49 -5.64
CA TYR A 21 -11.41 10.62 -6.41
C TYR A 21 -11.64 9.34 -7.24
N LEU A 22 -12.62 8.53 -6.84
CA LEU A 22 -12.92 7.22 -7.41
C LEU A 22 -13.23 7.25 -8.91
N PRO A 23 -13.96 8.24 -9.47
CA PRO A 23 -14.21 8.31 -10.90
C PRO A 23 -12.94 8.38 -11.76
N ARG A 24 -11.81 8.85 -11.21
CA ARG A 24 -10.52 8.78 -11.93
C ARG A 24 -10.07 7.34 -12.16
N PHE A 25 -10.25 6.46 -11.18
CA PHE A 25 -9.92 5.04 -11.31
C PHE A 25 -10.95 4.31 -12.18
N ALA A 26 -12.24 4.67 -12.09
CA ALA A 26 -13.27 4.15 -12.98
C ALA A 26 -12.93 4.49 -14.45
N HIS A 27 -12.63 5.75 -14.75
CA HIS A 27 -12.23 6.17 -16.09
C HIS A 27 -10.94 5.50 -16.58
N LEU A 28 -9.98 5.25 -15.68
CA LEU A 28 -8.76 4.52 -16.00
C LEU A 28 -9.05 3.08 -16.44
N LEU A 29 -10.01 2.41 -15.77
CA LEU A 29 -10.47 1.07 -16.12
C LEU A 29 -11.27 1.04 -17.41
N GLU A 30 -12.08 2.06 -17.69
CA GLU A 30 -12.80 2.18 -18.96
C GLU A 30 -11.81 2.32 -20.13
N LYS A 31 -10.83 3.22 -19.98
CA LYS A 31 -9.81 3.50 -21.00
C LYS A 31 -8.85 2.34 -21.20
N HIS A 32 -8.52 1.63 -20.13
CA HIS A 32 -7.58 0.52 -20.11
C HIS A 32 -8.21 -0.72 -19.50
N SER A 33 -9.25 -1.21 -20.17
CA SER A 33 -10.02 -2.35 -19.68
C SER A 33 -9.15 -3.60 -19.54
N PRO A 34 -9.20 -4.29 -18.38
CA PRO A 34 -8.55 -5.59 -18.21
C PRO A 34 -9.24 -6.71 -19.01
N PHE A 35 -10.42 -6.44 -19.58
CA PHE A 35 -11.20 -7.40 -20.36
C PHE A 35 -11.07 -7.19 -21.87
N ASP A 36 -10.55 -6.05 -22.34
CA ASP A 36 -10.24 -5.82 -23.75
C ASP A 36 -8.78 -6.25 -24.04
N PRO A 37 -8.55 -7.26 -24.90
CA PRO A 37 -7.21 -7.73 -25.25
C PRO A 37 -6.27 -6.64 -25.77
N ARG A 38 -6.80 -5.60 -26.43
CA ARG A 38 -6.02 -4.50 -27.00
C ARG A 38 -5.44 -3.59 -25.93
N THR A 39 -6.13 -3.42 -24.81
CA THR A 39 -5.71 -2.53 -23.72
C THR A 39 -5.11 -3.27 -22.54
N ARG A 40 -5.25 -4.61 -22.48
CA ARG A 40 -4.76 -5.45 -21.38
C ARG A 40 -3.30 -5.21 -21.01
N LEU A 41 -2.42 -5.15 -22.00
CA LEU A 41 -0.99 -4.90 -21.77
C LEU A 41 -0.75 -3.55 -21.09
N THR A 42 -1.54 -2.53 -21.43
CA THR A 42 -1.43 -1.20 -20.82
C THR A 42 -1.96 -1.21 -19.39
N PHE A 43 -3.07 -1.91 -19.14
CA PHE A 43 -3.58 -2.15 -17.79
C PHE A 43 -2.55 -2.83 -16.90
N ASP A 44 -1.90 -3.90 -17.39
CA ASP A 44 -0.87 -4.62 -16.65
C ASP A 44 0.34 -3.71 -16.36
N LYS A 45 0.77 -2.88 -17.32
CA LYS A 45 1.82 -1.88 -17.10
C LYS A 45 1.44 -0.83 -16.06
N ILE A 46 0.17 -0.42 -16.00
CA ILE A 46 -0.31 0.55 -15.01
C ILE A 46 -0.28 -0.07 -13.62
N THR A 47 -0.87 -1.25 -13.44
CA THR A 47 -0.94 -1.93 -12.13
C THR A 47 0.46 -2.27 -11.62
N GLN A 48 1.40 -2.66 -12.49
CA GLN A 48 2.80 -2.90 -12.14
C GLN A 48 3.54 -1.67 -11.58
N LYS A 49 3.04 -0.45 -11.79
CA LYS A 49 3.67 0.76 -11.23
C LYS A 49 3.45 0.92 -9.74
N PHE A 50 2.33 0.43 -9.19
CA PHE A 50 1.98 0.72 -7.80
C PHE A 50 1.49 -0.49 -7.00
N MET A 51 1.12 -1.58 -7.66
CA MET A 51 0.65 -2.80 -7.01
C MET A 51 1.79 -3.81 -6.93
N HIS A 52 1.98 -4.38 -5.76
CA HIS A 52 2.84 -5.52 -5.51
C HIS A 52 2.33 -6.79 -6.19
N GLU A 53 3.20 -7.77 -6.44
CA GLU A 53 2.85 -9.04 -7.06
C GLU A 53 1.65 -9.72 -6.39
N LYS A 54 1.65 -9.83 -5.06
CA LYS A 54 0.54 -10.37 -4.27
C LYS A 54 -0.79 -9.65 -4.51
N GLU A 55 -0.76 -8.32 -4.61
CA GLU A 55 -1.95 -7.50 -4.86
C GLU A 55 -2.47 -7.68 -6.30
N ARG A 56 -1.56 -7.86 -7.27
CA ARG A 56 -1.91 -8.15 -8.67
C ARG A 56 -2.46 -9.57 -8.84
N CYS A 57 -1.94 -10.54 -8.09
CA CYS A 57 -2.52 -11.88 -8.06
C CYS A 57 -3.95 -11.85 -7.51
N TYR A 58 -4.17 -11.15 -6.39
CA TYR A 58 -5.53 -10.95 -5.86
C TYR A 58 -6.44 -10.21 -6.84
N LEU A 59 -5.94 -9.15 -7.50
CA LEU A 59 -6.68 -8.45 -8.56
C LEU A 59 -7.06 -9.39 -9.71
N SER A 60 -6.17 -10.29 -10.09
CA SER A 60 -6.43 -11.25 -11.17
C SER A 60 -7.52 -12.24 -10.77
N ASN A 61 -7.55 -12.67 -9.51
CA ASN A 61 -8.63 -13.51 -8.98
C ASN A 61 -9.96 -12.76 -8.99
N LEU A 62 -9.99 -11.50 -8.53
CA LEU A 62 -11.18 -10.65 -8.61
C LEU A 62 -11.69 -10.54 -10.06
N LEU A 63 -10.79 -10.32 -11.03
CA LEU A 63 -11.18 -10.22 -12.43
C LEU A 63 -11.81 -11.52 -12.99
N ILE A 64 -11.43 -12.68 -12.46
CA ILE A 64 -11.99 -13.98 -12.84
C ILE A 64 -13.37 -14.18 -12.20
N GLU A 65 -13.49 -13.85 -10.91
CA GLU A 65 -14.74 -13.99 -10.13
C GLU A 65 -15.81 -12.99 -10.60
N GLU A 66 -15.42 -11.77 -10.92
CA GLU A 66 -16.30 -10.64 -11.17
C GLU A 66 -16.73 -10.48 -12.63
N ASN A 67 -16.70 -11.57 -13.41
CA ASN A 67 -16.87 -11.62 -14.86
C ASN A 67 -18.24 -11.12 -15.41
N ARG A 68 -19.06 -10.40 -14.64
CA ARG A 68 -20.42 -9.93 -15.01
C ARG A 68 -20.85 -8.61 -14.35
N SER A 69 -20.09 -7.53 -14.51
CA SER A 69 -20.37 -6.14 -14.07
C SER A 69 -19.82 -5.84 -12.69
N ASN A 70 -18.71 -5.07 -12.60
CA ASN A 70 -18.07 -4.84 -11.31
C ASN A 70 -17.98 -3.37 -10.87
N PRO A 71 -18.78 -2.95 -9.87
CA PRO A 71 -18.71 -1.63 -9.27
C PRO A 71 -17.59 -1.44 -8.23
N ARG A 72 -16.63 -2.37 -8.06
CA ARG A 72 -15.65 -2.34 -6.96
C ARG A 72 -14.17 -2.53 -7.36
N LEU A 73 -13.86 -2.92 -8.60
CA LEU A 73 -12.47 -2.98 -9.09
C LEU A 73 -11.74 -1.64 -8.93
N HIS A 74 -12.43 -0.54 -9.26
CA HIS A 74 -11.87 0.80 -9.12
C HIS A 74 -11.65 1.17 -7.64
N GLU A 75 -12.54 0.76 -6.73
CA GLU A 75 -12.39 0.95 -5.28
C GLU A 75 -11.18 0.18 -4.75
N TYR A 76 -10.99 -1.08 -5.17
CA TYR A 76 -9.83 -1.88 -4.77
C TYR A 76 -8.51 -1.27 -5.26
N MET A 77 -8.43 -0.88 -6.53
CA MET A 77 -7.24 -0.22 -7.08
C MET A 77 -6.96 1.13 -6.40
N ALA A 78 -8.01 1.93 -6.18
CA ALA A 78 -7.91 3.21 -5.47
C ALA A 78 -7.47 3.02 -4.02
N GLY A 79 -7.98 2.00 -3.32
CA GLY A 79 -7.62 1.69 -1.95
C GLY A 79 -6.15 1.28 -1.80
N ILE A 80 -5.62 0.50 -2.75
CA ILE A 80 -4.20 0.20 -2.78
C ILE A 80 -3.40 1.48 -3.00
N TRP A 81 -3.74 2.26 -4.03
CA TRP A 81 -3.07 3.53 -4.32
C TRP A 81 -3.02 4.44 -3.07
N ALA A 82 -4.18 4.68 -2.45
CA ALA A 82 -4.31 5.54 -1.28
C ALA A 82 -3.43 5.05 -0.12
N LEU A 83 -3.42 3.73 0.15
CA LEU A 83 -2.56 3.18 1.20
C LEU A 83 -1.06 3.30 0.90
N LYS A 84 -0.65 3.19 -0.37
CA LYS A 84 0.77 3.39 -0.76
C LYS A 84 1.20 4.84 -0.62
N GLU A 85 0.33 5.79 -0.99
CA GLU A 85 0.56 7.22 -0.78
C GLU A 85 0.63 7.55 0.72
N CYS A 86 -0.28 6.98 1.53
CA CYS A 86 -0.23 7.14 2.98
C CYS A 86 1.06 6.58 3.57
N SER A 87 1.49 5.38 3.17
CA SER A 87 2.71 4.78 3.72
C SER A 87 3.96 5.53 3.31
N PHE A 88 4.01 6.09 2.09
CA PHE A 88 5.07 6.98 1.66
C PHE A 88 5.17 8.23 2.53
N LYS A 89 4.04 8.88 2.77
CA LYS A 89 3.95 10.08 3.63
C LYS A 89 4.39 9.75 5.06
N ALA A 90 3.92 8.63 5.62
CA ALA A 90 4.29 8.18 6.95
C ALA A 90 5.79 7.86 7.07
N LEU A 91 6.37 7.14 6.10
CA LEU A 91 7.81 6.85 6.08
C LEU A 91 8.65 8.12 5.94
N SER A 92 8.18 9.10 5.17
CA SER A 92 8.86 10.38 4.98
C SER A 92 8.96 11.22 6.27
N CYS A 93 8.18 10.90 7.31
CA CYS A 93 8.29 11.56 8.62
C CYS A 93 9.54 11.13 9.41
N CYS A 94 10.08 9.94 9.14
CA CYS A 94 11.10 9.31 9.97
C CYS A 94 12.31 8.79 9.17
N THR A 95 12.36 9.08 7.86
CA THR A 95 13.47 8.69 6.98
C THR A 95 13.93 9.91 6.19
N SER A 96 15.24 9.97 5.88
CA SER A 96 15.76 11.03 5.00
C SER A 96 15.20 10.87 3.59
N LYS A 97 14.89 11.97 2.91
CA LYS A 97 14.45 11.96 1.51
C LYS A 97 15.48 11.30 0.59
N ASP A 98 16.76 11.46 0.89
CA ASP A 98 17.86 10.90 0.09
C ASP A 98 18.02 9.39 0.27
N ASP A 99 17.48 8.84 1.37
CA ASP A 99 17.55 7.42 1.66
C ASP A 99 16.36 6.64 1.10
N LEU A 100 15.18 7.29 1.00
CA LEU A 100 13.97 6.61 0.54
C LEU A 100 14.11 6.11 -0.91
N PRO A 101 13.77 4.83 -1.18
CA PRO A 101 13.65 4.37 -2.55
C PRO A 101 12.59 5.19 -3.31
N PRO A 102 12.68 5.25 -4.65
CA PRO A 102 11.64 5.86 -5.46
C PRO A 102 10.25 5.33 -5.10
N ALA A 103 9.23 6.19 -5.12
CA ALA A 103 7.85 5.83 -4.78
C ALA A 103 7.38 4.53 -5.44
N GLN A 104 7.62 4.38 -6.75
CA GLN A 104 7.28 3.16 -7.50
C GLN A 104 7.88 1.88 -6.91
N VAL A 105 9.08 1.97 -6.33
CA VAL A 105 9.76 0.84 -5.67
C VAL A 105 9.10 0.55 -4.33
N LEU A 106 8.85 1.57 -3.52
CA LEU A 106 8.11 1.39 -2.26
C LEU A 106 6.76 0.72 -2.52
N TYR A 107 6.05 1.16 -3.56
CA TYR A 107 4.67 0.77 -3.82
C TYR A 107 4.56 -0.66 -4.33
N ALA A 108 5.28 -0.95 -5.41
CA ALA A 108 5.13 -2.20 -6.15
C ALA A 108 6.09 -3.30 -5.69
N LYS A 109 7.04 -3.01 -4.78
CA LYS A 109 8.12 -3.94 -4.42
C LYS A 109 8.29 -4.12 -2.92
N MET A 110 8.29 -3.03 -2.16
CA MET A 110 8.62 -3.10 -0.74
C MET A 110 7.40 -3.31 0.15
N LEU A 111 6.24 -2.80 -0.26
CA LEU A 111 5.01 -2.86 0.52
C LEU A 111 3.94 -3.66 -0.20
N TYR A 112 3.06 -4.33 0.55
CA TYR A 112 1.84 -4.92 0.01
C TYR A 112 0.69 -4.92 1.03
N LYS A 113 -0.52 -4.68 0.52
CA LYS A 113 -1.79 -4.79 1.23
C LYS A 113 -2.20 -6.26 1.31
N THR A 114 -2.69 -6.64 2.47
CA THR A 114 -3.49 -7.86 2.70
C THR A 114 -4.73 -7.48 3.48
N GLN A 115 -5.54 -8.48 3.81
CA GLN A 115 -6.62 -8.35 4.79
C GLN A 115 -6.68 -9.60 5.66
N ASN A 116 -7.22 -9.48 6.88
CA ASN A 116 -7.57 -10.66 7.67
C ASN A 116 -8.93 -11.22 7.22
N ASP A 117 -9.37 -12.29 7.89
CA ASP A 117 -10.65 -12.96 7.58
C ASP A 117 -11.88 -12.08 7.82
N GLU A 118 -11.73 -11.02 8.62
CA GLU A 118 -12.76 -10.00 8.90
C GLU A 118 -12.72 -8.83 7.90
N GLY A 119 -11.83 -8.87 6.90
CA GLY A 119 -11.69 -7.82 5.90
C GLY A 119 -10.89 -6.59 6.36
N VAL A 120 -10.31 -6.61 7.56
CA VAL A 120 -9.49 -5.53 8.10
C VAL A 120 -8.19 -5.41 7.29
N PRO A 121 -7.90 -4.24 6.69
CA PRO A 121 -6.71 -4.07 5.86
C PRO A 121 -5.44 -4.11 6.72
N LYS A 122 -4.39 -4.74 6.17
CA LYS A 122 -3.03 -4.71 6.72
C LYS A 122 -2.06 -4.30 5.64
N LEU A 123 -1.05 -3.49 5.98
CA LEU A 123 0.04 -3.13 5.09
C LEU A 123 1.35 -3.70 5.63
N GLN A 124 2.04 -4.47 4.81
CA GLN A 124 3.21 -5.25 5.22
C GLN A 124 4.44 -4.90 4.38
N PHE A 125 5.61 -4.98 5.00
CA PHE A 125 6.90 -4.98 4.30
C PHE A 125 7.14 -6.37 3.67
N ASP A 126 7.58 -6.41 2.41
CA ASP A 126 8.02 -7.65 1.76
C ASP A 126 9.36 -8.09 2.35
N LYS A 127 9.34 -9.22 3.05
CA LYS A 127 10.52 -9.86 3.64
C LYS A 127 11.56 -10.25 2.58
N MET A 128 11.12 -10.47 1.35
CA MET A 128 12.00 -10.83 0.22
C MET A 128 12.53 -9.60 -0.53
N PHE A 129 12.19 -8.37 -0.10
CA PHE A 129 12.57 -7.15 -0.81
C PHE A 129 14.09 -7.03 -1.02
N GLU A 130 14.88 -7.33 0.01
CA GLU A 130 16.34 -7.20 -0.05
C GLU A 130 16.98 -8.21 -1.01
N GLU A 131 16.49 -9.45 -0.99
CA GLU A 131 16.94 -10.52 -1.87
C GLU A 131 16.58 -10.22 -3.32
N LYS A 132 15.34 -9.79 -3.57
CA LYS A 132 14.84 -9.48 -4.92
C LYS A 132 15.45 -8.20 -5.51
N TYR A 133 15.87 -7.26 -4.67
CA TYR A 133 16.38 -5.96 -5.12
C TYR A 133 17.70 -5.56 -4.43
N PRO A 134 18.83 -6.25 -4.75
CA PRO A 134 20.12 -6.02 -4.09
C PRO A 134 20.63 -4.58 -4.16
N LYS A 135 20.24 -3.82 -5.19
CA LYS A 135 20.58 -2.39 -5.33
C LYS A 135 20.08 -1.51 -4.17
N TYR A 136 19.10 -1.97 -3.39
CA TYR A 136 18.60 -1.28 -2.20
C TYR A 136 19.15 -1.84 -0.89
N GLN A 137 20.12 -2.77 -0.92
CA GLN A 137 20.72 -3.35 0.30
C GLN A 137 21.26 -2.31 1.27
N ARG A 138 21.83 -1.19 0.79
CA ARG A 138 22.32 -0.13 1.67
C ARG A 138 21.19 0.49 2.48
N PHE A 139 20.09 0.85 1.81
CA PHE A 139 18.89 1.34 2.47
C PHE A 139 18.36 0.31 3.46
N SER A 140 18.22 -0.95 3.03
CA SER A 140 17.71 -1.99 3.91
C SER A 140 18.58 -2.20 5.15
N LYS A 141 19.91 -2.27 5.01
CA LYS A 141 20.83 -2.35 6.17
C LYS A 141 20.74 -1.14 7.09
N SER A 142 20.60 0.06 6.55
CA SER A 142 20.44 1.29 7.34
C SER A 142 19.13 1.31 8.13
N TYR A 143 18.08 0.63 7.63
CA TYR A 143 16.73 0.67 8.21
C TYR A 143 16.20 -0.73 8.61
N GLU A 144 17.04 -1.76 8.68
CA GLU A 144 16.62 -3.16 8.93
C GLU A 144 15.95 -3.27 10.30
N LYS A 145 16.63 -2.76 11.33
CA LYS A 145 16.10 -2.66 12.70
C LYS A 145 14.84 -1.79 12.76
N PHE A 146 14.75 -0.79 11.88
CA PHE A 146 13.59 0.08 11.82
C PHE A 146 12.37 -0.71 11.30
N PHE A 147 12.47 -1.40 10.17
CA PHE A 147 11.34 -2.16 9.62
C PHE A 147 10.93 -3.36 10.48
N SER A 148 11.88 -3.98 11.19
CA SER A 148 11.55 -5.06 12.13
C SER A 148 10.87 -4.55 13.40
N ALA A 149 11.23 -3.36 13.89
CA ALA A 149 10.65 -2.76 15.09
C ALA A 149 9.35 -1.98 14.84
N HIS A 150 8.92 -1.79 13.59
CA HIS A 150 7.74 -0.98 13.26
C HIS A 150 6.72 -1.72 12.39
N GLU A 151 5.48 -1.25 12.42
CA GLU A 151 4.42 -1.67 11.53
C GLU A 151 3.44 -0.57 11.20
N PHE A 152 2.65 -0.79 10.15
CA PHE A 152 1.57 0.11 9.78
C PHE A 152 0.25 -0.33 10.40
N LEU A 153 -0.40 0.58 11.11
CA LEU A 153 -1.83 0.52 11.40
C LEU A 153 -2.55 1.34 10.33
N VAL A 154 -3.41 0.69 9.56
CA VAL A 154 -4.04 1.31 8.40
C VAL A 154 -5.55 1.26 8.49
N SER A 155 -6.19 2.26 7.90
CA SER A 155 -7.64 2.30 7.71
C SER A 155 -7.96 2.83 6.33
N ILE A 156 -9.03 2.32 5.73
CA ILE A 156 -9.60 2.78 4.48
C ILE A 156 -11.09 2.99 4.70
N SER A 157 -11.61 4.10 4.20
CA SER A 157 -13.04 4.39 4.17
C SER A 157 -13.39 4.99 2.82
N HIS A 158 -14.61 4.78 2.35
CA HIS A 158 -15.10 5.37 1.12
C HIS A 158 -16.57 5.76 1.28
N ASP A 159 -16.95 6.83 0.60
CA ASP A 159 -18.34 7.25 0.45
C ASP A 159 -18.49 7.97 -0.90
N LYS A 160 -19.56 7.62 -1.63
CA LYS A 160 -19.86 8.11 -2.99
C LYS A 160 -18.62 8.05 -3.91
N ASP A 161 -18.10 9.21 -4.30
CA ASP A 161 -17.03 9.35 -5.29
C ASP A 161 -15.64 9.46 -4.67
N TYR A 162 -15.50 9.31 -3.35
CA TYR A 162 -14.23 9.50 -2.66
C TYR A 162 -13.87 8.31 -1.77
N LEU A 163 -12.58 8.01 -1.75
CA LEU A 163 -11.96 7.07 -0.83
C LEU A 163 -10.88 7.81 -0.05
N ILE A 164 -10.87 7.66 1.28
CA ILE A 164 -9.83 8.17 2.16
C ILE A 164 -9.09 6.99 2.81
N ALA A 165 -7.78 7.13 2.94
CA ALA A 165 -6.95 6.19 3.66
C ALA A 165 -6.08 6.91 4.69
N LEU A 166 -5.75 6.18 5.75
CA LEU A 166 -4.80 6.60 6.77
C LEU A 166 -3.79 5.47 7.03
N ALA A 167 -2.54 5.84 7.26
CA ALA A 167 -1.49 4.93 7.73
C ALA A 167 -0.72 5.58 8.88
N ASN A 168 -0.76 4.94 10.06
CA ASN A 168 0.10 5.24 11.19
C ASN A 168 1.24 4.23 11.21
N LEU A 169 2.48 4.73 11.13
CA LEU A 169 3.67 3.91 11.35
C LEU A 169 4.01 3.97 12.84
N VAL A 170 4.02 2.80 13.48
CA VAL A 170 4.11 2.68 14.94
C VAL A 170 5.16 1.65 15.34
N GLU A 171 5.76 1.81 16.52
CA GLU A 171 6.61 0.79 17.13
C GLU A 171 5.77 -0.47 17.43
N ARG A 172 6.32 -1.66 17.17
CA ARG A 172 5.71 -2.96 17.53
C ARG A 172 5.72 -3.15 19.04
N GLU A 173 4.79 -3.98 19.52
CA GLU A 173 4.79 -4.48 20.90
C GLU A 173 5.90 -5.51 21.12
#